data_AF-A0A1B0CKQ8-F1
#
_entry.id   AF-A0A1B0CKQ8-F1
#
_cell.length_a   1.000
_cell.length_b   1.000
_cell.length_c   1.000
_cell.angle_alpha   90.00
_cell.angle_beta   90.00
_cell.angle_gamma   90.00
#
_symmetry.space_group_name_H-M   'P 1'
#
loop_
_entity.id
_entity.type
_entity.pdbx_description
1 polymer ?
#
loop_
_entity_poly.entity_id
_entity_poly.type
_entity_poly.pdbx_seq_one_letter_code
_entity_poly.pdbx_strand_id
1 'polypeptide(L)'
;MFLEEGEKMLESCLLPECIYDITENPLDGNQFIEYREHLKHVLPTLFDLISSRELELFDVIPETLKFRRLFVEFVCEQRGDCDFFRTDVDNLVKNLVSCEGKLKKILQSDKNLRKEMFVVYKSKLLGQAWKKNLGAIHGFLCFCRTSFEGNATETLDMDKEMFILSIGTQFLENVDPSFKLCGLKLFCLLLECSNEDSLIETNTHYVIYSQAMDNIQKLLNEECSCAIWKCIWLAVSKDKTLARDPEWNKLDDCLNILIYRLKIESQPGTRRFLEETFLSFVSFSVVADKREIGVDLSNLSAQNINELLDELLRRKGATFDNFKCYRWAKNLLDLFVVQLLTIASTRQEAVSTIQFIHTVYLLTIAAIRRDLLDDILKQFIKRVMPICAEILNIYHTADNVQKSTASFLETVYNQVQEKSQGNNYVSALGSFLTHLKDQRPTP
;
A
#
# COMPACT_ATOMS: atom_id res chain seq x y z
N MET A 1 -8.81 28.51 -36.20
CA MET A 1 -9.14 29.58 -35.23
C MET A 1 -9.46 29.01 -33.85
N PHE A 2 -10.62 28.39 -33.59
CA PHE A 2 -10.92 27.87 -32.22
C PHE A 2 -10.02 26.69 -31.80
N LEU A 3 -9.64 25.81 -32.72
CA LEU A 3 -8.73 24.69 -32.42
C LEU A 3 -7.33 25.20 -32.03
N GLU A 4 -6.76 26.11 -32.83
CA GLU A 4 -5.46 26.74 -32.55
C GLU A 4 -5.48 27.57 -31.26
N GLU A 5 -6.60 28.24 -30.98
CA GLU A 5 -6.82 28.97 -29.73
C GLU A 5 -6.84 28.02 -28.53
N GLY A 6 -7.60 26.93 -28.62
CA GLY A 6 -7.67 25.89 -27.59
C GLY A 6 -6.31 25.20 -27.36
N GLU A 7 -5.56 24.92 -28.42
CA GLU A 7 -4.20 24.39 -28.32
C GLU A 7 -3.26 25.35 -27.58
N LYS A 8 -3.28 26.65 -27.90
CA LYS A 8 -2.46 27.65 -27.20
C LYS A 8 -2.85 27.79 -25.74
N MET A 9 -4.15 27.75 -25.43
CA MET A 9 -4.62 27.76 -24.04
C MET A 9 -4.09 26.55 -23.28
N LEU A 10 -4.20 25.34 -23.85
CA LEU A 10 -3.67 24.12 -23.25
C LEU A 10 -2.16 24.16 -23.08
N GLU A 11 -1.40 24.58 -24.10
CA GLU A 11 0.06 24.75 -24.01
C GLU A 11 0.45 25.68 -22.85
N SER A 12 -0.29 26.77 -22.65
CA SER A 12 -0.06 27.69 -21.53
C SER A 12 -0.47 27.13 -20.16
N CYS A 13 -1.28 26.07 -20.14
CA CYS A 13 -1.70 25.39 -18.92
C CYS A 13 -0.78 24.22 -18.55
N LEU A 14 0.10 23.75 -19.43
CA LEU A 14 1.08 22.72 -19.10
C LEU A 14 2.18 23.29 -18.21
N LEU A 15 2.75 22.45 -17.35
CA LEU A 15 3.93 22.82 -16.59
C LEU A 15 5.13 23.02 -17.53
N PRO A 16 5.81 24.18 -17.47
CA PRO A 16 7.00 24.38 -18.26
C PRO A 16 8.16 23.52 -17.76
N GLU A 17 9.12 23.25 -18.64
CA GLU A 17 10.37 22.62 -18.24
C GLU A 17 11.12 23.47 -17.22
N CYS A 18 11.61 22.85 -16.16
CA CYS A 18 12.42 23.50 -15.15
C CYS A 18 13.77 23.92 -15.76
N ILE A 19 14.20 25.15 -15.44
CA ILE A 19 15.50 25.67 -15.86
C ILE A 19 16.63 24.86 -15.21
N TYR A 20 16.42 24.46 -13.94
CA TYR A 20 17.38 23.75 -13.10
C TYR A 20 16.97 22.28 -12.87
N ASP A 21 17.95 21.47 -12.48
CA ASP A 21 17.76 20.09 -12.07
C ASP A 21 16.96 20.04 -10.75
N ILE A 22 15.78 19.40 -10.79
CA ILE A 22 14.89 19.25 -9.62
C ILE A 22 15.46 18.34 -8.53
N THR A 23 16.52 17.56 -8.82
CA THR A 23 17.20 16.71 -7.84
C THR A 23 18.22 17.47 -7.01
N GLU A 24 18.66 18.64 -7.48
CA GLU A 24 19.64 19.50 -6.81
C GLU A 24 18.97 20.61 -5.99
N ASN A 25 17.71 20.93 -6.30
CA ASN A 25 16.96 22.03 -5.69
C ASN A 25 15.63 21.50 -5.13
N PRO A 26 15.40 21.58 -3.81
CA PRO A 26 14.12 21.20 -3.22
C PRO A 26 12.98 21.99 -3.88
N LEU A 27 11.93 21.29 -4.31
CA LEU A 27 10.72 21.92 -4.82
C LEU A 27 9.98 22.61 -3.68
N ASP A 28 9.59 23.88 -3.87
CA ASP A 28 8.75 24.63 -2.94
C ASP A 28 7.46 25.06 -3.66
N GLY A 29 6.31 24.83 -3.03
CA GLY A 29 5.01 25.25 -3.54
C GLY A 29 4.89 26.75 -3.81
N ASN A 30 5.72 27.58 -3.15
CA ASN A 30 5.78 29.02 -3.43
C ASN A 30 6.30 29.35 -4.84
N GLN A 31 7.11 28.47 -5.43
CA GLN A 31 7.66 28.64 -6.78
C GLN A 31 6.57 28.56 -7.86
N PHE A 32 5.40 28.01 -7.53
CA PHE A 32 4.30 27.79 -8.47
C PHE A 32 3.13 28.77 -8.29
N ILE A 33 3.25 29.81 -7.45
CA ILE A 33 2.17 30.77 -7.19
C ILE A 33 1.70 31.45 -8.50
N GLU A 34 2.64 31.99 -9.28
CA GLU A 34 2.32 32.69 -10.54
C GLU A 34 1.64 31.75 -11.55
N TYR A 35 2.13 30.50 -11.64
CA TYR A 35 1.52 29.49 -12.49
C TYR A 35 0.09 29.15 -12.05
N ARG A 36 -0.17 28.98 -10.74
CA ARG A 36 -1.53 28.75 -10.23
C ARG A 36 -2.45 29.93 -10.50
N GLU A 37 -1.99 31.16 -10.34
CA GLU A 37 -2.78 32.36 -10.69
C GLU A 37 -3.09 32.43 -12.19
N HIS A 38 -2.12 32.08 -13.06
CA HIS A 38 -2.37 31.96 -14.50
C HIS A 38 -3.46 30.92 -14.81
N LEU A 39 -3.41 29.75 -14.19
CA LEU A 39 -4.46 28.73 -14.34
C LEU A 39 -5.85 29.24 -13.93
N LYS A 40 -5.95 30.02 -12.85
CA LYS A 40 -7.24 30.60 -12.39
C LYS A 40 -7.88 31.48 -13.46
N HIS A 41 -7.08 32.14 -14.31
CA HIS A 41 -7.56 33.00 -15.37
C HIS A 41 -7.86 32.24 -16.68
N VAL A 42 -7.03 31.25 -17.05
CA VAL A 42 -7.17 30.57 -18.35
C VAL A 42 -8.17 29.41 -18.31
N LEU A 43 -8.22 28.66 -17.21
CA LEU A 43 -9.05 27.45 -17.12
C LEU A 43 -10.56 27.68 -17.31
N PRO A 44 -11.19 28.76 -16.78
CA PRO A 44 -12.60 29.02 -17.05
C PRO A 44 -12.91 29.10 -18.54
N THR A 45 -12.12 29.89 -19.29
CA THR A 45 -12.27 30.06 -20.74
C THR A 45 -12.04 28.76 -21.50
N LEU A 46 -11.02 27.98 -21.09
CA LEU A 46 -10.74 26.68 -21.69
C LEU A 46 -11.90 25.71 -21.47
N PHE A 47 -12.49 25.66 -20.27
CA PHE A 47 -13.62 24.79 -19.97
C PHE A 47 -14.90 25.21 -20.70
N ASP A 48 -15.14 26.51 -20.88
CA ASP A 48 -16.26 27.02 -21.69
C ASP A 48 -16.09 26.64 -23.16
N LEU A 49 -14.88 26.74 -23.70
CA LEU A 49 -14.55 26.31 -25.06
C LEU A 49 -14.78 24.80 -25.23
N ILE A 50 -14.24 23.99 -24.32
CA ILE A 50 -14.42 22.53 -24.31
C ILE A 50 -15.90 22.16 -24.25
N SER A 51 -16.68 22.83 -23.40
CA SER A 51 -18.10 22.52 -23.22
C SER A 51 -18.94 22.91 -24.43
N SER A 52 -18.61 24.02 -25.09
CA SER A 52 -19.34 24.51 -26.27
C SER A 52 -18.97 23.78 -27.57
N ARG A 53 -17.79 23.18 -27.65
CA ARG A 53 -17.22 22.58 -28.89
C ARG A 53 -16.74 21.14 -28.70
N GLU A 54 -17.28 20.42 -27.72
CA GLU A 54 -16.80 19.09 -27.32
C GLU A 54 -16.66 18.12 -28.50
N LEU A 55 -17.71 17.98 -29.31
CA LEU A 55 -17.71 17.04 -30.44
C LEU A 55 -16.63 17.36 -31.48
N GLU A 56 -16.37 18.64 -31.73
CA GLU A 56 -15.41 19.10 -32.73
C GLU A 56 -13.97 18.96 -32.23
N LEU A 57 -13.73 19.20 -30.94
CA LEU A 57 -12.41 19.15 -30.32
C LEU A 57 -11.93 17.73 -30.04
N PHE A 58 -12.85 16.81 -29.76
CA PHE A 58 -12.53 15.43 -29.39
C PHE A 58 -12.80 14.41 -30.50
N ASP A 59 -13.14 14.87 -31.70
CA ASP A 59 -13.29 13.97 -32.87
C ASP A 59 -11.98 13.22 -33.16
N VAL A 60 -12.09 11.98 -33.61
CA VAL A 60 -10.94 11.08 -33.83
C VAL A 60 -10.39 11.26 -35.25
N ILE A 61 -9.90 12.47 -35.51
CA ILE A 61 -9.29 12.88 -36.77
C ILE A 61 -7.85 13.41 -36.56
N PRO A 62 -7.00 13.41 -37.60
CA PRO A 62 -5.61 13.86 -37.49
C PRO A 62 -5.46 15.31 -37.02
N GLU A 63 -6.35 16.21 -37.45
CA GLU A 63 -6.29 17.64 -37.19
C GLU A 63 -6.43 17.96 -35.70
N THR A 64 -7.23 17.19 -34.97
CA THR A 64 -7.48 17.38 -33.53
C THR A 64 -6.47 16.63 -32.65
N LEU A 65 -5.57 15.83 -33.23
CA LEU A 65 -4.66 14.96 -32.48
C LEU A 65 -3.80 15.77 -31.50
N LYS A 66 -3.28 16.92 -31.93
CA LYS A 66 -2.46 17.80 -31.10
C LYS A 66 -3.26 18.36 -29.92
N PHE A 67 -4.46 18.88 -30.17
CA PHE A 67 -5.35 19.33 -29.11
C PHE A 67 -5.64 18.22 -28.09
N ARG A 68 -6.02 17.02 -28.58
CA ARG A 68 -6.35 15.88 -27.70
C ARG A 68 -5.14 15.41 -26.90
N ARG A 69 -3.94 15.43 -27.48
CA ARG A 69 -2.67 15.15 -26.79
C ARG A 69 -2.41 16.15 -25.67
N LEU A 70 -2.45 17.45 -25.98
CA LEU A 70 -2.25 18.52 -25.00
C LEU A 70 -3.29 18.46 -23.87
N PHE A 71 -4.54 18.11 -24.21
CA PHE A 71 -5.60 17.91 -23.23
C PHE A 71 -5.30 16.73 -22.29
N VAL A 72 -4.86 15.60 -22.83
CA VAL A 72 -4.44 14.44 -22.02
C VAL A 72 -3.28 14.83 -21.10
N GLU A 73 -2.22 15.46 -21.64
CA GLU A 73 -1.07 15.92 -20.86
C GLU A 73 -1.53 16.83 -19.70
N PHE A 74 -2.34 17.84 -20.00
CA PHE A 74 -2.85 18.80 -19.02
C PHE A 74 -3.67 18.15 -17.90
N VAL A 75 -4.64 17.30 -18.26
CA VAL A 75 -5.48 16.63 -17.27
C VAL A 75 -4.64 15.70 -16.41
N CYS A 76 -3.71 14.94 -17.01
CA CYS A 76 -2.81 14.06 -16.28
C CYS A 76 -1.91 14.82 -15.31
N GLU A 77 -1.34 15.96 -15.73
CA GLU A 77 -0.51 16.81 -14.87
C GLU A 77 -1.31 17.35 -13.67
N GLN A 78 -2.51 17.89 -13.91
CA GLN A 78 -3.36 18.43 -12.84
C GLN A 78 -3.96 17.36 -11.91
N ARG A 79 -3.96 16.08 -12.31
CA ARG A 79 -4.49 14.98 -11.51
C ARG A 79 -3.41 14.09 -10.89
N GLY A 80 -2.17 14.12 -11.37
CA GLY A 80 -1.06 13.36 -10.81
C GLY A 80 -0.77 13.72 -9.35
N ASP A 81 -0.17 12.82 -8.58
CA ASP A 81 -0.15 12.81 -7.09
C ASP A 81 0.58 13.99 -6.36
N CYS A 82 0.86 15.12 -7.00
CA CYS A 82 1.55 16.28 -6.40
C CYS A 82 0.64 17.50 -6.29
N ASP A 83 0.61 18.14 -5.12
CA ASP A 83 -0.33 19.23 -4.84
C ASP A 83 0.22 20.62 -5.14
N PHE A 84 1.54 20.77 -5.32
CA PHE A 84 2.20 22.09 -5.35
C PHE A 84 1.79 22.98 -6.53
N PHE A 85 1.41 22.42 -7.67
CA PHE A 85 1.13 23.17 -8.89
C PHE A 85 -0.30 22.97 -9.42
N ARG A 86 -1.12 22.17 -8.73
CA ARG A 86 -2.52 21.97 -9.11
C ARG A 86 -3.34 23.23 -8.89
N THR A 87 -4.42 23.38 -9.66
CA THR A 87 -5.46 24.35 -9.32
C THR A 87 -6.14 23.97 -8.00
N ASP A 88 -6.33 24.95 -7.13
CA ASP A 88 -6.95 24.83 -5.81
C ASP A 88 -8.37 25.42 -5.76
N VAL A 89 -8.88 25.91 -6.90
CA VAL A 89 -10.21 26.53 -6.98
C VAL A 89 -11.27 25.46 -7.13
N ASP A 90 -12.15 25.31 -6.13
CA ASP A 90 -13.18 24.26 -6.03
C ASP A 90 -13.97 24.00 -7.33
N ASN A 91 -14.42 25.06 -8.01
CA ASN A 91 -15.19 24.91 -9.25
C ASN A 91 -14.34 24.38 -10.41
N LEU A 92 -13.06 24.78 -10.49
CA LEU A 92 -12.13 24.27 -11.51
C LEU A 92 -11.74 22.82 -11.21
N VAL A 93 -11.56 22.46 -9.94
CA VAL A 93 -11.33 21.08 -9.51
C VAL A 93 -12.50 20.17 -9.92
N LYS A 94 -13.76 20.63 -9.72
CA LYS A 94 -14.95 19.88 -10.18
C LYS A 94 -14.96 19.67 -11.71
N ASN A 95 -14.59 20.70 -12.47
CA ASN A 95 -14.50 20.60 -13.93
C ASN A 95 -13.39 19.63 -14.35
N LEU A 96 -12.23 19.63 -13.70
CA LEU A 96 -11.15 18.67 -13.94
C LEU A 96 -11.58 17.22 -13.68
N VAL A 97 -12.36 16.97 -12.64
CA VAL A 97 -12.93 15.63 -12.37
C VAL A 97 -13.88 15.21 -13.50
N SER A 98 -14.67 16.13 -14.07
CA SER A 98 -15.48 15.85 -15.26
C SER A 98 -14.60 15.50 -16.48
N CYS A 99 -13.51 16.24 -16.68
CA CYS A 99 -12.54 15.98 -17.73
C CYS A 99 -11.86 14.60 -17.59
N GLU A 100 -11.59 14.13 -16.37
CA GLU A 100 -11.05 12.78 -16.11
C GLU A 100 -11.98 11.68 -16.63
N GLY A 101 -13.29 11.82 -16.42
CA GLY A 101 -14.28 10.90 -16.98
C GLY A 101 -14.27 10.87 -18.52
N LYS A 102 -13.90 11.99 -19.17
CA LYS A 102 -13.72 12.08 -20.62
C LYS A 102 -12.39 11.49 -21.07
N LEU A 103 -11.32 11.71 -20.30
CA LEU A 103 -9.97 11.22 -20.56
C LEU A 103 -9.97 9.71 -20.84
N LYS A 104 -10.64 8.93 -19.99
CA LYS A 104 -10.74 7.49 -20.15
C LYS A 104 -11.40 7.08 -21.46
N LYS A 105 -12.48 7.76 -21.88
CA LYS A 105 -13.17 7.48 -23.14
C LYS A 105 -12.31 7.81 -24.36
N ILE A 106 -11.65 8.98 -24.34
CA ILE A 106 -10.75 9.43 -25.40
C ILE A 106 -9.61 8.44 -25.55
N LEU A 107 -8.93 8.13 -24.45
CA LEU A 107 -7.82 7.18 -24.45
C LEU A 107 -8.28 5.79 -24.86
N GLN A 108 -9.45 5.28 -24.49
CA GLN A 108 -9.94 3.98 -24.98
C GLN A 108 -10.19 3.99 -26.50
N SER A 109 -10.79 5.05 -27.02
CA SER A 109 -11.21 5.15 -28.43
C SER A 109 -10.08 5.39 -29.43
N ASP A 110 -8.99 6.05 -29.04
CA ASP A 110 -7.92 6.45 -29.97
C ASP A 110 -6.56 5.80 -29.67
N LYS A 111 -6.20 4.81 -30.50
CA LYS A 111 -4.89 4.12 -30.42
C LYS A 111 -3.71 4.98 -30.88
N ASN A 112 -3.92 5.90 -31.82
CA ASN A 112 -2.85 6.77 -32.32
C ASN A 112 -2.47 7.80 -31.27
N LEU A 113 -3.46 8.37 -30.59
CA LEU A 113 -3.25 9.26 -29.44
C LEU A 113 -2.44 8.56 -28.35
N ARG A 114 -2.80 7.32 -27.97
CA ARG A 114 -2.03 6.57 -26.95
C ARG A 114 -0.56 6.37 -27.36
N LYS A 115 -0.31 6.01 -28.62
CA LYS A 115 1.07 5.89 -29.14
C LYS A 115 1.82 7.22 -29.08
N GLU A 116 1.20 8.30 -29.52
CA GLU A 116 1.79 9.65 -29.48
C GLU A 116 2.11 10.08 -28.04
N MET A 117 1.20 9.82 -27.09
CA MET A 117 1.43 10.09 -25.67
C MET A 117 2.66 9.34 -25.14
N PHE A 118 2.84 8.07 -25.51
CA PHE A 118 4.05 7.33 -25.15
C PHE A 118 5.33 7.93 -25.73
N VAL A 119 5.28 8.42 -26.97
CA VAL A 119 6.44 9.11 -27.59
C VAL A 119 6.79 10.38 -26.81
N VAL A 120 5.79 11.17 -26.41
CA VAL A 120 6.00 12.37 -25.60
C VAL A 120 6.55 12.05 -24.22
N TYR A 121 5.97 11.08 -23.51
CA TYR A 121 6.49 10.71 -22.18
C TYR A 121 7.90 10.11 -22.27
N LYS A 122 8.20 9.32 -23.31
CA LYS A 122 9.56 8.81 -23.55
C LYS A 122 10.57 9.94 -23.73
N SER A 123 10.24 10.96 -24.53
CA SER A 123 11.15 12.09 -24.75
C SER A 123 11.35 12.94 -23.49
N LYS A 124 10.33 13.07 -22.65
CA LYS A 124 10.38 13.87 -21.41
C LYS A 124 10.98 13.13 -20.21
N LEU A 125 10.91 11.80 -20.15
CA LEU A 125 11.26 11.02 -18.95
C LEU A 125 12.53 10.19 -19.04
N LEU A 126 13.03 9.87 -20.24
CA LEU A 126 14.23 9.04 -20.38
C LEU A 126 15.52 9.79 -20.02
N GLY A 127 16.45 9.08 -19.40
CA GLY A 127 17.81 9.55 -19.15
C GLY A 127 17.87 10.70 -18.14
N GLN A 128 18.28 11.88 -18.59
CA GLN A 128 18.36 13.07 -17.72
C GLN A 128 17.22 14.07 -17.97
N ALA A 129 16.35 13.83 -18.96
CA ALA A 129 15.29 14.76 -19.34
C ALA A 129 14.23 14.93 -18.23
N TRP A 130 13.92 13.84 -17.51
CA TRP A 130 12.92 13.86 -16.44
C TRP A 130 13.22 14.90 -15.36
N LYS A 131 14.50 15.16 -15.10
CA LYS A 131 14.97 16.10 -14.06
C LYS A 131 14.56 17.55 -14.32
N LYS A 132 14.06 17.84 -15.51
CA LYS A 132 13.49 19.14 -15.90
C LYS A 132 11.99 19.08 -16.17
N ASN A 133 11.39 17.89 -16.19
CA ASN A 133 10.03 17.67 -16.68
C ASN A 133 9.10 17.27 -15.53
N LEU A 134 8.88 18.17 -14.57
CA LEU A 134 8.06 17.90 -13.39
C LEU A 134 6.63 17.48 -13.74
N GLY A 135 6.02 18.15 -14.73
CA GLY A 135 4.68 17.78 -15.23
C GLY A 135 4.65 16.34 -15.73
N ALA A 136 5.66 15.93 -16.50
CA ALA A 136 5.73 14.56 -17.01
C ALA A 136 5.86 13.51 -15.90
N ILE A 137 6.63 13.79 -14.84
CA ILE A 137 6.81 12.86 -13.70
C ILE A 137 5.47 12.52 -13.06
N HIS A 138 4.67 13.55 -12.73
CA HIS A 138 3.40 13.37 -12.04
C HIS A 138 2.27 12.94 -12.98
N GLY A 139 2.27 13.46 -14.21
CA GLY A 139 1.26 13.13 -15.22
C GLY A 139 1.40 11.71 -15.76
N PHE A 140 2.61 11.16 -15.85
CA PHE A 140 2.83 9.84 -16.45
C PHE A 140 2.14 8.72 -15.68
N LEU A 141 2.19 8.75 -14.34
CA LEU A 141 1.46 7.77 -13.53
C LEU A 141 -0.06 7.86 -13.79
N CYS A 142 -0.63 9.08 -13.83
CA CYS A 142 -2.05 9.27 -14.14
C CYS A 142 -2.42 8.74 -15.53
N PHE A 143 -1.58 9.01 -16.53
CA PHE A 143 -1.74 8.50 -17.90
C PHE A 143 -1.71 6.97 -17.93
N CYS A 144 -0.72 6.34 -17.29
CA CYS A 144 -0.62 4.88 -17.20
C CYS A 144 -1.85 4.27 -16.54
N ARG A 145 -2.27 4.79 -15.38
CA ARG A 145 -3.46 4.31 -14.66
C ARG A 145 -4.70 4.36 -15.55
N THR A 146 -4.92 5.50 -16.21
CA THR A 146 -6.07 5.70 -17.08
C THR A 146 -6.04 4.79 -18.32
N SER A 147 -4.84 4.47 -18.82
CA SER A 147 -4.66 3.67 -20.03
C SER A 147 -4.75 2.16 -19.78
N PHE A 148 -4.31 1.68 -18.61
CA PHE A 148 -4.10 0.24 -18.35
C PHE A 148 -4.93 -0.35 -17.20
N GLU A 149 -5.39 0.44 -16.21
CA GLU A 149 -6.14 -0.12 -15.08
C GLU A 149 -7.62 -0.42 -15.43
N GLY A 150 -8.14 -1.54 -14.90
CA GLY A 150 -9.54 -1.96 -15.03
C GLY A 150 -9.86 -2.70 -16.34
N ASN A 151 -11.07 -2.52 -16.88
CA ASN A 151 -11.48 -3.02 -18.21
C ASN A 151 -10.77 -2.23 -19.33
N ALA A 152 -9.45 -2.17 -19.30
CA ALA A 152 -8.63 -1.49 -20.27
C ALA A 152 -8.66 -2.23 -21.62
N THR A 153 -8.74 -1.46 -22.70
CA THR A 153 -8.74 -1.99 -24.07
C THR A 153 -7.33 -2.23 -24.61
N GLU A 154 -6.29 -1.73 -23.95
CA GLU A 154 -4.91 -1.87 -24.36
C GLU A 154 -4.12 -2.70 -23.35
N THR A 155 -3.39 -3.68 -23.87
CA THR A 155 -2.43 -4.47 -23.11
C THR A 155 -1.08 -3.78 -23.12
N LEU A 156 -0.34 -3.90 -22.01
CA LEU A 156 1.07 -3.56 -21.99
C LEU A 156 1.83 -4.50 -22.92
N ASP A 157 2.57 -3.92 -23.86
CA ASP A 157 3.55 -4.65 -24.68
C ASP A 157 4.94 -4.50 -24.05
N MET A 158 5.87 -5.36 -24.45
CA MET A 158 7.21 -5.40 -23.86
C MET A 158 7.94 -4.05 -23.90
N ASP A 159 7.79 -3.25 -24.95
CA ASP A 159 8.44 -1.93 -25.05
C ASP A 159 7.89 -0.95 -24.00
N LYS A 160 6.58 -0.94 -23.79
CA LYS A 160 5.94 -0.14 -22.73
C LYS A 160 6.30 -0.64 -21.33
N GLU A 161 6.33 -1.96 -21.13
CA GLU A 161 6.72 -2.57 -19.86
C GLU A 161 8.13 -2.17 -19.46
N MET A 162 9.09 -2.32 -20.39
CA MET A 162 10.49 -1.96 -20.16
C MET A 162 10.66 -0.45 -19.94
N PHE A 163 9.88 0.37 -20.64
CA PHE A 163 9.88 1.81 -20.40
C PHE A 163 9.37 2.17 -19.00
N ILE A 164 8.22 1.63 -18.58
CA ILE A 164 7.66 1.85 -17.24
C ILE A 164 8.63 1.35 -16.15
N LEU A 165 9.23 0.17 -16.34
CA LEU A 165 10.23 -0.40 -15.43
C LEU A 165 11.46 0.52 -15.29
N SER A 166 11.97 1.05 -16.41
CA SER A 166 13.11 1.96 -16.43
C SER A 166 12.81 3.25 -15.67
N ILE A 167 11.65 3.86 -15.89
CA ILE A 167 11.25 5.08 -15.16
C ILE A 167 11.02 4.80 -13.68
N GLY A 168 10.36 3.69 -13.34
CA GLY A 168 10.15 3.30 -11.94
C GLY A 168 11.47 3.11 -11.19
N THR A 169 12.45 2.45 -11.81
CA THR A 169 13.81 2.27 -11.26
C THR A 169 14.50 3.61 -11.05
N GLN A 170 14.50 4.47 -12.08
CA GLN A 170 15.13 5.79 -12.04
C GLN A 170 14.59 6.67 -10.92
N PHE A 171 13.27 6.64 -10.68
CA PHE A 171 12.67 7.40 -9.58
C PHE A 171 12.97 6.81 -8.21
N LEU A 172 13.08 5.49 -8.10
CA LEU A 172 13.37 4.81 -6.84
C LEU A 172 14.80 5.04 -6.34
N GLU A 173 15.75 5.25 -7.26
CA GLU A 173 17.14 5.60 -6.96
C GLU A 173 17.30 7.03 -6.41
N ASN A 174 16.31 7.89 -6.59
CA ASN A 174 16.36 9.26 -6.08
C ASN A 174 16.31 9.32 -4.54
N VAL A 175 16.79 10.40 -3.92
CA VAL A 175 16.75 10.57 -2.47
C VAL A 175 15.38 11.02 -1.98
N ASP A 176 14.64 11.81 -2.78
CA ASP A 176 13.34 12.34 -2.39
C ASP A 176 12.27 11.22 -2.29
N PRO A 177 11.57 11.08 -1.14
CA PRO A 177 10.52 10.10 -0.97
C PRO A 177 9.37 10.19 -1.97
N SER A 178 9.08 11.39 -2.49
CA SER A 178 7.97 11.64 -3.43
C SER A 178 8.22 10.99 -4.78
N PHE A 179 9.46 11.06 -5.28
CA PHE A 179 9.85 10.34 -6.50
C PHE A 179 9.84 8.83 -6.27
N LYS A 180 10.38 8.36 -5.14
CA LYS A 180 10.33 6.94 -4.79
C LYS A 180 8.91 6.39 -4.76
N LEU A 181 7.98 7.12 -4.17
CA LEU A 181 6.57 6.74 -4.16
C LEU A 181 5.99 6.63 -5.58
N CYS A 182 6.29 7.59 -6.46
CA CYS A 182 5.88 7.52 -7.87
C CYS A 182 6.46 6.27 -8.55
N GLY A 183 7.73 5.96 -8.33
CA GLY A 183 8.38 4.76 -8.86
C GLY A 183 7.73 3.46 -8.37
N LEU A 184 7.43 3.36 -7.08
CA LEU A 184 6.74 2.20 -6.49
C LEU A 184 5.31 2.05 -7.03
N LYS A 185 4.59 3.16 -7.23
CA LYS A 185 3.25 3.14 -7.84
C LYS A 185 3.28 2.67 -9.30
N LEU A 186 4.31 3.05 -10.07
CA LEU A 186 4.53 2.52 -11.43
C LEU A 186 4.84 1.01 -11.41
N PHE A 187 5.64 0.55 -10.46
CA PHE A 187 5.91 -0.88 -10.27
C PHE A 187 4.64 -1.69 -9.93
N CYS A 188 3.79 -1.17 -9.04
CA CYS A 188 2.50 -1.80 -8.75
C CYS A 188 1.65 -1.92 -10.02
N LEU A 189 1.52 -0.83 -10.78
CA LEU A 189 0.76 -0.82 -12.03
C LEU A 189 1.28 -1.86 -13.03
N LEU A 190 2.61 -1.94 -13.19
CA LEU A 190 3.25 -2.89 -14.08
C LEU A 190 2.92 -4.34 -13.68
N LEU A 191 3.01 -4.66 -12.38
CA LEU A 191 2.65 -5.99 -11.89
C LEU A 191 1.15 -6.30 -11.99
N GLU A 192 0.28 -5.29 -11.85
CA GLU A 192 -1.17 -5.47 -11.93
C GLU A 192 -1.65 -5.67 -13.37
N CYS A 193 -1.08 -4.93 -14.32
CA CYS A 193 -1.62 -4.81 -15.67
C CYS A 193 -0.89 -5.67 -16.72
N SER A 194 0.33 -6.15 -16.43
CA SER A 194 1.11 -6.95 -17.38
C SER A 194 0.68 -8.42 -17.45
N ASN A 195 0.96 -9.03 -18.60
CA ASN A 195 0.82 -10.48 -18.76
C ASN A 195 1.87 -11.20 -17.89
N GLU A 196 1.42 -12.19 -17.12
CA GLU A 196 2.27 -12.99 -16.22
C GLU A 196 3.44 -13.66 -16.97
N ASP A 197 3.20 -14.22 -18.16
CA ASP A 197 4.24 -14.83 -19.00
C ASP A 197 5.29 -13.79 -19.41
N SER A 198 4.86 -12.58 -19.82
CA SER A 198 5.77 -11.48 -20.20
C SER A 198 6.65 -11.05 -19.02
N LEU A 199 6.05 -10.92 -17.83
CA LEU A 199 6.77 -10.54 -16.61
C LEU A 199 7.81 -11.59 -16.22
N ILE A 200 7.51 -12.87 -16.42
CA ILE A 200 8.42 -13.97 -16.11
C ILE A 200 9.55 -14.03 -17.14
N GLU A 201 9.23 -14.00 -18.44
CA GLU A 201 10.20 -14.04 -19.54
C GLU A 201 11.23 -12.89 -19.47
N THR A 202 10.76 -11.69 -19.11
CA THR A 202 11.62 -10.50 -18.95
C THR A 202 12.28 -10.37 -17.59
N ASN A 203 11.94 -11.26 -16.64
CA ASN A 203 12.35 -11.20 -15.24
C ASN A 203 11.98 -9.87 -14.53
N THR A 204 11.00 -9.13 -15.06
CA THR A 204 10.56 -7.82 -14.56
C THR A 204 10.07 -7.89 -13.11
N HIS A 205 9.30 -8.93 -12.80
CA HIS A 205 8.76 -9.16 -11.46
C HIS A 205 9.88 -9.32 -10.40
N TYR A 206 10.97 -10.02 -10.73
CA TYR A 206 12.14 -10.17 -9.85
C TYR A 206 12.88 -8.85 -9.64
N VAL A 207 13.06 -8.06 -10.70
CA VAL A 207 13.71 -6.73 -10.61
C VAL A 207 12.94 -5.83 -9.65
N ILE A 208 11.61 -5.78 -9.79
CA ILE A 208 10.74 -5.01 -8.90
C ILE A 208 10.84 -5.52 -7.47
N TYR A 209 10.79 -6.85 -7.27
CA TYR A 209 10.92 -7.48 -5.96
C TYR A 209 12.24 -7.08 -5.27
N SER A 210 13.37 -7.21 -5.95
CA SER A 210 14.69 -6.88 -5.41
C SER A 210 14.78 -5.40 -5.03
N GLN A 211 14.32 -4.50 -5.90
CA GLN A 211 14.35 -3.07 -5.65
C GLN A 211 13.44 -2.63 -4.50
N ALA A 212 12.25 -3.24 -4.39
CA ALA A 212 11.34 -3.01 -3.27
C ALA A 212 11.97 -3.51 -1.96
N MET A 213 12.58 -4.70 -1.98
CA MET A 213 13.33 -5.24 -0.84
C MET A 213 14.53 -4.39 -0.43
N ASP A 214 15.26 -3.76 -1.35
CA ASP A 214 16.40 -2.92 -0.98
C ASP A 214 15.98 -1.55 -0.40
N ASN A 215 14.74 -1.10 -0.68
CA ASN A 215 14.19 0.14 -0.14
C ASN A 215 13.39 -0.06 1.15
N ILE A 216 13.05 -1.29 1.49
CA ILE A 216 12.27 -1.63 2.68
C ILE A 216 12.97 -1.21 3.97
N GLN A 217 14.30 -1.31 4.03
CA GLN A 217 15.07 -0.94 5.22
C GLN A 217 15.08 0.58 5.45
N LYS A 218 14.69 1.35 4.42
CA LYS A 218 14.69 2.81 4.43
C LYS A 218 13.36 3.41 4.91
N LEU A 219 12.30 2.60 5.13
CA LEU A 219 10.93 2.98 5.55
C LEU A 219 10.72 4.49 5.71
N LEU A 220 10.46 5.17 4.58
CA LEU A 220 10.57 6.63 4.48
C LEU A 220 9.35 7.37 5.02
N ASN A 221 8.15 6.88 4.68
CA ASN A 221 6.86 7.39 5.11
C ASN A 221 5.76 6.32 4.92
N GLU A 222 4.54 6.66 5.33
CA GLU A 222 3.38 5.78 5.28
C GLU A 222 3.09 5.23 3.87
N GLU A 223 2.86 6.13 2.92
CA GLU A 223 2.49 5.76 1.55
C GLU A 223 3.58 4.94 0.84
N CYS A 224 4.86 5.29 1.06
CA CYS A 224 5.99 4.56 0.50
C CYS A 224 6.03 3.12 1.02
N SER A 225 5.84 2.89 2.32
CA SER A 225 5.95 1.52 2.83
C SER A 225 4.77 0.66 2.36
N CYS A 226 3.55 1.22 2.32
CA CYS A 226 2.40 0.55 1.68
C CYS A 226 2.71 0.15 0.24
N ALA A 227 3.28 1.06 -0.56
CA ALA A 227 3.61 0.79 -1.95
C ALA A 227 4.75 -0.26 -2.10
N ILE A 228 5.78 -0.23 -1.25
CA ILE A 228 6.84 -1.26 -1.21
C ILE A 228 6.23 -2.64 -0.97
N TRP A 229 5.36 -2.78 0.03
CA TRP A 229 4.74 -4.06 0.36
C TRP A 229 3.83 -4.56 -0.74
N LYS A 230 3.05 -3.66 -1.34
CA LYS A 230 2.21 -3.97 -2.48
C LYS A 230 3.05 -4.51 -3.65
N CYS A 231 4.19 -3.88 -3.95
CA CYS A 231 5.12 -4.36 -4.98
C CYS A 231 5.65 -5.76 -4.68
N ILE A 232 6.12 -6.01 -3.45
CA ILE A 232 6.65 -7.32 -3.03
C ILE A 232 5.58 -8.40 -3.18
N TRP A 233 4.37 -8.14 -2.68
CA TRP A 233 3.26 -9.09 -2.78
C TRP A 233 2.93 -9.40 -4.23
N LEU A 234 2.69 -8.37 -5.03
CA LEU A 234 2.32 -8.53 -6.43
C LEU A 234 3.42 -9.31 -7.16
N ALA A 235 4.70 -9.01 -6.96
CA ALA A 235 5.80 -9.71 -7.62
C ALA A 235 5.85 -11.20 -7.26
N VAL A 236 5.71 -11.54 -5.98
CA VAL A 236 5.68 -12.94 -5.51
C VAL A 236 4.42 -13.67 -5.98
N SER A 237 3.31 -12.96 -6.15
CA SER A 237 2.08 -13.55 -6.70
C SER A 237 2.24 -13.99 -8.16
N LYS A 238 3.14 -13.35 -8.94
CA LYS A 238 3.41 -13.67 -10.34
C LYS A 238 4.37 -14.83 -10.55
N ASP A 239 5.39 -14.95 -9.70
CA ASP A 239 6.30 -16.09 -9.79
C ASP A 239 6.34 -16.88 -8.47
N LYS A 240 5.84 -18.10 -8.58
CA LYS A 240 5.85 -19.11 -7.54
C LYS A 240 7.26 -19.52 -7.11
N THR A 241 8.32 -19.27 -7.90
CA THR A 241 9.71 -19.53 -7.53
C THR A 241 10.25 -18.49 -6.54
N LEU A 242 9.90 -17.21 -6.68
CA LEU A 242 10.20 -16.16 -5.71
C LEU A 242 9.65 -16.48 -4.32
N ALA A 243 8.47 -17.11 -4.25
CA ALA A 243 7.87 -17.55 -2.99
C ALA A 243 8.68 -18.68 -2.30
N ARG A 244 9.45 -19.47 -3.05
CA ARG A 244 10.21 -20.62 -2.53
C ARG A 244 11.56 -20.21 -1.95
N ASP A 245 12.18 -19.16 -2.49
CA ASP A 245 13.50 -18.70 -2.08
C ASP A 245 13.57 -17.16 -1.98
N PRO A 246 12.67 -16.50 -1.23
CA PRO A 246 12.90 -15.11 -0.90
C PRO A 246 14.17 -15.04 -0.07
N GLU A 247 14.98 -13.99 -0.23
CA GLU A 247 16.18 -13.75 0.58
C GLU A 247 15.79 -13.60 2.07
N TRP A 248 15.60 -14.73 2.77
CA TRP A 248 14.92 -14.80 4.07
C TRP A 248 15.61 -13.99 5.15
N ASN A 249 16.94 -13.82 5.03
CA ASN A 249 17.70 -12.95 5.92
C ASN A 249 17.24 -11.49 5.80
N LYS A 250 16.93 -11.01 4.59
CA LYS A 250 16.37 -9.66 4.41
C LYS A 250 14.97 -9.58 5.04
N LEU A 251 14.11 -10.58 4.83
CA LEU A 251 12.78 -10.62 5.47
C LEU A 251 12.87 -10.60 7.01
N ASP A 252 13.78 -11.37 7.61
CA ASP A 252 14.03 -11.37 9.05
C ASP A 252 14.49 -10.00 9.55
N ASP A 253 15.43 -9.36 8.84
CA ASP A 253 15.91 -8.02 9.15
C ASP A 253 14.77 -6.99 9.08
N CYS A 254 13.91 -7.09 8.06
CA CYS A 254 12.72 -6.23 7.91
C CYS A 254 11.77 -6.38 9.10
N LEU A 255 11.45 -7.62 9.48
CA LEU A 255 10.59 -7.88 10.62
C LEU A 255 11.19 -7.31 11.89
N ASN A 256 12.49 -7.50 12.11
CA ASN A 256 13.16 -6.99 13.29
C ASN A 256 13.15 -5.46 13.34
N ILE A 257 13.33 -4.78 12.20
CA ILE A 257 13.19 -3.33 12.09
C ILE A 257 11.76 -2.89 12.43
N LEU A 258 10.74 -3.55 11.87
CA LEU A 258 9.34 -3.23 12.15
C LEU A 258 8.98 -3.46 13.63
N ILE A 259 9.40 -4.59 14.21
CA ILE A 259 9.22 -4.89 15.65
C ILE A 259 9.87 -3.80 16.50
N TYR A 260 11.10 -3.40 16.16
CA TYR A 260 11.81 -2.35 16.88
C TYR A 260 11.08 -1.01 16.78
N ARG A 261 10.65 -0.62 15.58
CA ARG A 261 9.91 0.62 15.34
C ARG A 261 8.59 0.65 16.11
N LEU A 262 7.81 -0.42 16.07
CA LEU A 262 6.57 -0.54 16.83
C LEU A 262 6.80 -0.41 18.34
N LYS A 263 7.90 -0.95 18.88
CA LYS A 263 8.23 -0.84 20.31
C LYS A 263 8.50 0.59 20.76
N ILE A 264 9.04 1.45 19.89
CA ILE A 264 9.43 2.82 20.24
C ILE A 264 8.42 3.88 19.78
N GLU A 265 7.53 3.55 18.85
CA GLU A 265 6.58 4.51 18.28
C GLU A 265 5.50 4.89 19.30
N SER A 266 5.34 6.19 19.50
CA SER A 266 4.41 6.77 20.48
C SER A 266 3.30 7.57 19.82
N GLN A 267 3.46 7.97 18.55
CA GLN A 267 2.46 8.71 17.81
C GLN A 267 1.36 7.75 17.29
N PRO A 268 0.08 7.97 17.65
CA PRO A 268 -1.00 7.04 17.30
C PRO A 268 -1.17 6.79 15.79
N GLY A 269 -1.02 7.82 14.96
CA GLY A 269 -1.13 7.70 13.50
C GLY A 269 -0.03 6.82 12.92
N THR A 270 1.23 7.15 13.22
CA THR A 270 2.39 6.36 12.78
C THR A 270 2.37 4.94 13.33
N ARG A 271 1.95 4.76 14.59
CA ARG A 271 1.81 3.43 15.19
C ARG A 271 0.81 2.57 14.43
N ARG A 272 -0.38 3.10 14.16
CA ARG A 272 -1.41 2.37 13.41
C ARG A 272 -0.90 1.96 12.03
N PHE A 273 -0.23 2.88 11.35
CA PHE A 273 0.40 2.59 10.07
C PHE A 273 1.43 1.45 10.15
N LEU A 274 2.31 1.49 11.15
CA LEU A 274 3.30 0.44 11.39
C LEU A 274 2.63 -0.90 11.75
N GLU A 275 1.51 -0.88 12.49
CA GLU A 275 0.73 -2.07 12.84
C GLU A 275 0.11 -2.70 11.58
N GLU A 276 -0.53 -1.89 10.73
CA GLU A 276 -1.08 -2.34 9.44
C GLU A 276 0.02 -2.89 8.52
N THR A 277 1.13 -2.17 8.41
CA THR A 277 2.34 -2.62 7.68
C THR A 277 2.87 -3.96 8.20
N PHE A 278 2.95 -4.10 9.52
CA PHE A 278 3.41 -5.30 10.17
C PHE A 278 2.47 -6.48 9.90
N LEU A 279 1.15 -6.27 9.99
CA LEU A 279 0.17 -7.30 9.69
C LEU A 279 0.25 -7.75 8.23
N SER A 280 0.37 -6.81 7.30
CA SER A 280 0.57 -7.14 5.88
C SER A 280 1.86 -7.92 5.66
N PHE A 281 2.96 -7.55 6.33
CA PHE A 281 4.23 -8.25 6.26
C PHE A 281 4.16 -9.69 6.77
N VAL A 282 3.57 -9.87 7.96
CA VAL A 282 3.44 -11.19 8.58
C VAL A 282 2.49 -12.05 7.76
N SER A 283 1.37 -11.48 7.31
CA SER A 283 0.42 -12.16 6.43
C SER A 283 1.13 -12.61 5.16
N PHE A 284 1.89 -11.74 4.50
CA PHE A 284 2.72 -12.09 3.36
C PHE A 284 3.66 -13.26 3.66
N SER A 285 4.46 -13.16 4.72
CA SER A 285 5.49 -14.15 5.04
C SER A 285 4.92 -15.51 5.46
N VAL A 286 3.71 -15.52 6.04
CA VAL A 286 3.02 -16.74 6.49
C VAL A 286 2.18 -17.35 5.35
N VAL A 287 1.52 -16.52 4.53
CA VAL A 287 0.67 -16.95 3.41
C VAL A 287 1.48 -17.34 2.17
N ALA A 288 2.58 -16.65 1.86
CA ALA A 288 3.45 -16.98 0.73
C ALA A 288 4.02 -18.41 0.83
N ASP A 289 4.18 -18.94 2.04
CA ASP A 289 4.64 -20.31 2.28
C ASP A 289 3.59 -21.37 1.87
N LYS A 290 2.30 -21.02 1.74
CA LYS A 290 1.21 -21.98 1.48
C LYS A 290 0.16 -21.46 0.50
N ARG A 291 0.37 -21.80 -0.77
CA ARG A 291 -0.41 -21.53 -2.00
C ARG A 291 -1.88 -22.00 -2.06
N GLU A 292 -2.62 -22.07 -0.95
CA GLU A 292 -4.02 -22.57 -0.95
C GLU A 292 -5.07 -21.56 -0.51
N ILE A 293 -4.65 -20.36 -0.13
CA ILE A 293 -5.56 -19.33 0.32
C ILE A 293 -5.74 -18.38 -0.85
N GLY A 294 -6.78 -18.61 -1.66
CA GLY A 294 -7.17 -17.78 -2.79
C GLY A 294 -7.73 -16.43 -2.35
N VAL A 295 -7.02 -15.76 -1.44
CA VAL A 295 -7.47 -14.53 -0.82
C VAL A 295 -6.65 -13.40 -1.38
N ASP A 296 -7.37 -12.46 -1.98
CA ASP A 296 -6.84 -11.25 -2.53
C ASP A 296 -6.39 -10.32 -1.40
N LEU A 297 -5.09 -10.36 -1.09
CA LEU A 297 -4.50 -9.53 -0.04
C LEU A 297 -4.44 -8.03 -0.44
N SER A 298 -4.78 -7.67 -1.69
CA SER A 298 -4.78 -6.28 -2.14
C SER A 298 -5.92 -5.44 -1.52
N ASN A 299 -6.93 -6.10 -0.94
CA ASN A 299 -8.09 -5.50 -0.28
C ASN A 299 -8.09 -5.67 1.25
N LEU A 300 -6.94 -5.89 1.89
CA LEU A 300 -6.87 -6.10 3.34
C LEU A 300 -7.14 -4.80 4.11
N SER A 301 -8.42 -4.57 4.44
CA SER A 301 -8.78 -3.76 5.59
C SER A 301 -8.66 -4.61 6.87
N ALA A 302 -8.54 -3.96 8.04
CA ALA A 302 -8.51 -4.66 9.33
C ALA A 302 -9.74 -5.58 9.57
N GLN A 303 -10.88 -5.31 8.91
CA GLN A 303 -12.06 -6.19 8.95
C GLN A 303 -11.87 -7.45 8.09
N ASN A 304 -11.31 -7.31 6.89
CA ASN A 304 -11.06 -8.42 5.97
C ASN A 304 -9.98 -9.39 6.50
N ILE A 305 -9.05 -8.90 7.33
CA ILE A 305 -8.05 -9.73 8.01
C ILE A 305 -8.71 -10.70 9.00
N ASN A 306 -9.74 -10.27 9.74
CA ASN A 306 -10.41 -11.14 10.73
C ASN A 306 -11.23 -12.25 10.05
N GLU A 307 -11.90 -11.96 8.93
CA GLU A 307 -12.62 -12.97 8.15
C GLU A 307 -11.66 -13.97 7.48
N LEU A 308 -10.55 -13.47 6.94
CA LEU A 308 -9.45 -14.28 6.42
C LEU A 308 -8.88 -15.19 7.50
N LEU A 309 -8.62 -14.66 8.69
CA LEU A 309 -8.13 -15.40 9.84
C LEU A 309 -9.10 -16.48 10.29
N ASP A 310 -10.39 -16.18 10.37
CA ASP A 310 -11.43 -17.15 10.69
C ASP A 310 -11.46 -18.30 9.68
N GLU A 311 -11.27 -18.01 8.39
CA GLU A 311 -11.20 -19.03 7.35
C GLU A 311 -9.89 -19.84 7.41
N LEU A 312 -8.75 -19.21 7.72
CA LEU A 312 -7.46 -19.87 7.94
C LEU A 312 -7.49 -20.83 9.14
N LEU A 313 -8.12 -20.38 10.24
CA LEU A 313 -8.29 -21.14 11.47
C LEU A 313 -9.30 -22.28 11.31
N ARG A 314 -10.43 -22.04 10.63
CA ARG A 314 -11.46 -23.06 10.37
C ARG A 314 -11.01 -24.12 9.36
N ARG A 315 -10.30 -23.74 8.30
CA ARG A 315 -9.90 -24.71 7.25
C ARG A 315 -8.73 -25.60 7.67
N LYS A 316 -7.85 -25.17 8.59
CA LYS A 316 -6.60 -25.89 8.87
C LYS A 316 -6.12 -25.79 10.32
N GLY A 317 -6.98 -26.12 11.28
CA GLY A 317 -6.50 -26.57 12.59
C GLY A 317 -5.58 -27.79 12.40
N ALA A 318 -4.26 -27.62 12.52
CA ALA A 318 -3.27 -28.58 13.06
C ALA A 318 -1.87 -28.60 12.41
N THR A 319 -1.60 -28.02 11.24
CA THR A 319 -0.28 -28.19 10.58
C THR A 319 0.27 -26.92 9.94
N PHE A 320 0.37 -25.85 10.74
CA PHE A 320 1.34 -24.81 10.44
C PHE A 320 2.72 -25.27 10.93
N ASP A 321 3.50 -25.88 10.02
CA ASP A 321 4.89 -26.25 10.26
C ASP A 321 5.83 -25.08 9.94
N ASN A 322 5.56 -23.91 10.52
CA ASN A 322 6.37 -22.73 10.23
C ASN A 322 7.48 -22.56 11.28
N PHE A 323 8.64 -23.19 11.04
CA PHE A 323 9.86 -22.98 11.84
C PHE A 323 10.28 -21.49 11.89
N LYS A 324 9.87 -20.65 10.91
CA LYS A 324 10.23 -19.23 10.85
C LYS A 324 9.53 -18.45 11.97
N CYS A 325 8.26 -18.75 12.21
CA CYS A 325 7.49 -18.14 13.30
C CYS A 325 8.11 -18.43 14.67
N TYR A 326 8.77 -19.59 14.85
CA TYR A 326 9.52 -19.90 16.07
C TYR A 326 10.70 -18.95 16.29
N ARG A 327 11.46 -18.60 15.24
CA ARG A 327 12.56 -17.63 15.32
C ARG A 327 12.08 -16.25 15.75
N TRP A 328 10.91 -15.84 15.27
CA TRP A 328 10.33 -14.53 15.57
C TRP A 328 9.61 -14.48 16.92
N ALA A 329 9.11 -15.62 17.41
CA ALA A 329 8.24 -15.70 18.57
C ALA A 329 8.78 -14.93 19.79
N LYS A 330 10.08 -15.02 20.07
CA LYS A 330 10.68 -14.28 21.20
C LYS A 330 10.58 -12.76 21.02
N ASN A 331 10.91 -12.25 19.83
CA ASN A 331 10.84 -10.82 19.53
C ASN A 331 9.39 -10.31 19.52
N LEU A 332 8.45 -11.15 19.10
CA LEU A 332 7.01 -10.89 19.11
C LEU A 332 6.44 -10.87 20.54
N LEU A 333 6.86 -11.80 21.40
CA LEU A 333 6.52 -11.77 22.82
C LEU A 333 6.98 -10.48 23.48
N ASP A 334 8.20 -10.05 23.19
CA ASP A 334 8.71 -8.78 23.69
C ASP A 334 7.92 -7.58 23.15
N LEU A 335 7.48 -7.63 21.88
CA LEU A 335 6.60 -6.61 21.30
C LEU A 335 5.26 -6.58 22.06
N PHE A 336 4.62 -7.73 22.28
CA PHE A 336 3.33 -7.80 22.98
C PHE A 336 3.40 -7.20 24.38
N VAL A 337 4.45 -7.55 25.13
CA VAL A 337 4.65 -7.00 26.49
C VAL A 337 4.76 -5.48 26.44
N VAL A 338 5.60 -4.93 25.55
CA VAL A 338 5.75 -3.46 25.42
C VAL A 338 4.43 -2.81 25.03
N GLN A 339 3.76 -3.33 23.99
CA GLN A 339 2.51 -2.78 23.48
C GLN A 339 1.38 -2.81 24.51
N LEU A 340 1.27 -3.87 25.32
CA LEU A 340 0.25 -3.98 26.36
C LEU A 340 0.54 -3.06 27.55
N LEU A 341 1.82 -2.90 27.94
CA LEU A 341 2.22 -2.00 29.02
C LEU A 341 2.05 -0.52 28.65
N THR A 342 2.08 -0.19 27.37
CA THR A 342 1.88 1.19 26.87
C THR A 342 0.41 1.53 26.60
N ILE A 343 -0.54 0.62 26.86
CA ILE A 343 -1.98 0.93 26.80
C ILE A 343 -2.32 1.90 27.94
N ALA A 344 -2.19 3.20 27.68
CA ALA A 344 -2.27 4.21 28.74
C ALA A 344 -3.32 5.32 28.52
N SER A 345 -3.89 5.50 27.32
CA SER A 345 -4.57 6.78 27.04
C SER A 345 -6.09 6.67 26.90
N THR A 346 -6.60 5.68 26.17
CA THR A 346 -8.04 5.58 25.88
C THR A 346 -8.56 4.13 25.77
N ARG A 347 -9.87 3.95 26.01
CA ARG A 347 -10.57 2.66 25.83
C ARG A 347 -10.47 2.14 24.40
N GLN A 348 -10.46 3.04 23.41
CA GLN A 348 -10.43 2.67 21.99
C GLN A 348 -9.04 2.17 21.57
N GLU A 349 -7.98 2.82 22.04
CA GLU A 349 -6.60 2.35 21.84
C GLU A 349 -6.39 0.97 22.46
N ALA A 350 -6.90 0.74 23.67
CA ALA A 350 -6.83 -0.56 24.33
C ALA A 350 -7.43 -1.68 23.46
N VAL A 351 -8.65 -1.47 22.92
CA VAL A 351 -9.30 -2.41 22.02
C VAL A 351 -8.44 -2.66 20.77
N SER A 352 -7.97 -1.59 20.13
CA SER A 352 -7.18 -1.68 18.89
C SER A 352 -5.87 -2.45 19.10
N THR A 353 -5.15 -2.16 20.18
CA THR A 353 -3.89 -2.85 20.51
C THR A 353 -4.13 -4.32 20.82
N ILE A 354 -5.18 -4.65 21.58
CA ILE A 354 -5.52 -6.05 21.89
C ILE A 354 -5.87 -6.81 20.61
N GLN A 355 -6.65 -6.19 19.71
CA GLN A 355 -6.98 -6.78 18.41
C GLN A 355 -5.72 -7.02 17.58
N PHE A 356 -4.85 -6.02 17.45
CA PHE A 356 -3.56 -6.17 16.76
C PHE A 356 -2.74 -7.33 17.32
N ILE A 357 -2.56 -7.40 18.65
CA ILE A 357 -1.81 -8.49 19.29
C ILE A 357 -2.45 -9.85 19.05
N HIS A 358 -3.78 -9.93 19.13
CA HIS A 358 -4.52 -11.15 18.86
C HIS A 358 -4.31 -11.61 17.41
N THR A 359 -4.43 -10.70 16.44
CA THR A 359 -4.16 -10.95 15.03
C THR A 359 -2.72 -11.44 14.81
N VAL A 360 -1.72 -10.77 15.41
CA VAL A 360 -0.31 -11.19 15.29
C VAL A 360 -0.10 -12.57 15.91
N TYR A 361 -0.69 -12.84 17.09
CA TYR A 361 -0.60 -14.14 17.74
C TYR A 361 -1.13 -15.25 16.84
N LEU A 362 -2.29 -15.03 16.22
CA LEU A 362 -2.92 -15.98 15.30
C LEU A 362 -2.06 -16.28 14.08
N LEU A 363 -1.51 -15.24 13.45
CA LEU A 363 -0.68 -15.40 12.24
C LEU A 363 0.67 -16.06 12.53
N THR A 364 1.23 -15.86 13.73
CA THR A 364 2.61 -16.24 14.03
C THR A 364 2.71 -17.36 15.05
N ILE A 365 2.44 -17.06 16.33
CA ILE A 365 2.64 -17.98 17.45
C ILE A 365 1.71 -19.18 17.32
N ALA A 366 0.44 -18.94 16.98
CA ALA A 366 -0.51 -20.02 16.82
C ALA A 366 -0.14 -20.97 15.65
N ALA A 367 0.62 -20.45 14.68
CA ALA A 367 1.11 -21.14 13.51
C ALA A 367 2.46 -21.87 13.71
N ILE A 368 2.98 -21.96 14.94
CA ILE A 368 4.23 -22.70 15.22
C ILE A 368 3.93 -24.19 15.40
N ARG A 369 4.84 -25.06 14.93
CA ARG A 369 4.71 -26.51 15.12
C ARG A 369 4.50 -26.86 16.59
N ARG A 370 3.64 -27.86 16.79
CA ARG A 370 3.17 -28.30 18.09
C ARG A 370 4.30 -28.70 19.07
N ASP A 371 5.39 -29.28 18.59
CA ASP A 371 6.55 -29.71 19.37
C ASP A 371 7.41 -28.55 19.91
N LEU A 372 7.49 -27.43 19.18
CA LEU A 372 8.32 -26.28 19.53
C LEU A 372 7.57 -25.20 20.31
N LEU A 373 6.23 -25.22 20.25
CA LEU A 373 5.39 -24.15 20.77
C LEU A 373 5.26 -24.18 22.31
N ASP A 374 5.56 -25.28 23.00
CA ASP A 374 5.33 -25.40 24.45
C ASP A 374 6.17 -24.42 25.29
N ASP A 375 7.43 -24.21 24.94
CA ASP A 375 8.29 -23.27 25.67
C ASP A 375 7.94 -21.81 25.38
N ILE A 376 7.40 -21.54 24.19
CA ILE A 376 6.86 -20.23 23.82
C ILE A 376 5.57 -19.97 24.59
N LEU A 377 4.65 -20.93 24.66
CA LEU A 377 3.39 -20.81 25.39
C LEU A 377 3.64 -20.58 26.88
N LYS A 378 4.61 -21.29 27.49
CA LYS A 378 5.00 -21.04 28.90
C LYS A 378 5.47 -19.60 29.10
N GLN A 379 6.31 -19.07 28.22
CA GLN A 379 6.80 -17.70 28.29
C GLN A 379 5.69 -16.68 28.05
N PHE A 380 4.80 -16.95 27.09
CA PHE A 380 3.62 -16.14 26.82
C PHE A 380 2.73 -16.06 28.07
N ILE A 381 2.37 -17.21 28.65
CA ILE A 381 1.52 -17.28 29.84
C ILE A 381 2.15 -16.52 31.00
N LYS A 382 3.46 -16.65 31.21
CA LYS A 382 4.16 -15.97 32.31
C LYS A 382 4.22 -14.45 32.13
N ARG A 383 4.32 -13.95 30.90
CA ARG A 383 4.64 -12.53 30.63
C ARG A 383 3.45 -11.71 30.16
N VAL A 384 2.58 -12.28 29.33
CA VAL A 384 1.47 -11.57 28.69
C VAL A 384 0.19 -11.66 29.52
N MET A 385 -0.12 -12.84 30.09
CA MET A 385 -1.35 -13.03 30.87
C MET A 385 -1.51 -12.09 32.06
N PRO A 386 -0.48 -11.83 32.89
CA PRO A 386 -0.63 -10.92 34.01
C PRO A 386 -0.99 -9.50 33.56
N ILE A 387 -0.45 -9.08 32.41
CA ILE A 387 -0.72 -7.75 31.84
C ILE A 387 -2.16 -7.69 31.30
N CYS A 388 -2.64 -8.73 30.62
CA CYS A 388 -4.04 -8.82 30.19
C CYS A 388 -5.01 -8.81 31.39
N ALA A 389 -4.65 -9.47 32.49
CA ALA A 389 -5.44 -9.44 33.72
C ALA A 389 -5.49 -8.04 34.34
N GLU A 390 -4.37 -7.32 34.36
CA GLU A 390 -4.32 -5.94 34.83
C GLU A 390 -5.14 -4.99 33.94
N ILE A 391 -5.09 -5.17 32.62
CA ILE A 391 -5.92 -4.40 31.67
C ILE A 391 -7.40 -4.62 31.95
N LEU A 392 -7.82 -5.87 32.19
CA LEU A 392 -9.21 -6.20 32.53
C LEU A 392 -9.65 -5.57 33.87
N ASN A 393 -8.74 -5.47 34.83
CA ASN A 393 -8.97 -4.79 36.10
C ASN A 393 -9.13 -3.27 35.92
N ILE A 394 -8.23 -2.64 35.16
CA ILE A 394 -8.26 -1.20 34.85
C ILE A 394 -9.53 -0.84 34.07
N TYR A 395 -9.89 -1.64 33.06
CA TYR A 395 -11.02 -1.42 32.15
C TYR A 395 -12.24 -2.29 32.50
N HIS A 396 -12.45 -2.60 33.79
CA HIS A 396 -13.53 -3.48 34.27
C HIS A 396 -14.97 -2.99 33.97
N THR A 397 -15.16 -1.74 33.52
CA THR A 397 -16.45 -1.18 33.09
C THR A 397 -16.60 -1.02 31.57
N ALA A 398 -15.57 -1.37 30.81
CA ALA A 398 -15.55 -1.20 29.36
C ALA A 398 -15.77 -2.55 28.65
N ASP A 399 -17.04 -2.87 28.38
CA ASP A 399 -17.46 -4.13 27.74
C ASP A 399 -16.68 -4.48 26.46
N ASN A 400 -16.32 -3.47 25.66
CA ASN A 400 -15.57 -3.65 24.43
C ASN A 400 -14.13 -4.12 24.69
N VAL A 401 -13.44 -3.55 25.68
CA VAL A 401 -12.10 -3.99 26.09
C VAL A 401 -12.16 -5.39 26.68
N GLN A 402 -13.18 -5.68 27.49
CA GLN A 402 -13.38 -7.01 28.06
C GLN A 402 -13.63 -8.08 26.99
N LYS A 403 -14.51 -7.81 26.01
CA LYS A 403 -14.81 -8.73 24.92
C LYS A 403 -13.57 -9.04 24.08
N SER A 404 -12.82 -8.02 23.67
CA SER A 404 -11.60 -8.22 22.88
C SER A 404 -10.53 -8.99 23.65
N THR A 405 -10.30 -8.64 24.92
CA THR A 405 -9.31 -9.34 25.75
C THR A 405 -9.72 -10.78 26.00
N ALA A 406 -10.99 -11.04 26.31
CA ALA A 406 -11.49 -12.39 26.52
C ALA A 406 -11.37 -13.24 25.25
N SER A 407 -11.72 -12.70 24.08
CA SER A 407 -11.58 -13.42 22.80
C SER A 407 -10.14 -13.84 22.50
N PHE A 408 -9.20 -12.93 22.76
CA PHE A 408 -7.77 -13.23 22.64
C PHE A 408 -7.36 -14.37 23.59
N LEU A 409 -7.75 -14.29 24.86
CA LEU A 409 -7.41 -15.30 25.85
C LEU A 409 -8.08 -16.66 25.61
N GLU A 410 -9.31 -16.67 25.10
CA GLU A 410 -10.00 -17.90 24.68
C GLU A 410 -9.26 -18.60 23.54
N THR A 411 -8.74 -17.84 22.58
CA THR A 411 -7.91 -18.39 21.49
C THR A 411 -6.67 -19.09 22.04
N VAL A 412 -5.94 -18.43 22.95
CA VAL A 412 -4.76 -19.01 23.60
C VAL A 412 -5.16 -20.25 24.40
N TYR A 413 -6.26 -20.19 25.14
CA TYR A 413 -6.74 -21.29 25.95
C TYR A 413 -7.08 -22.53 25.14
N ASN A 414 -7.85 -22.39 24.06
CA ASN A 414 -8.20 -23.49 23.17
C ASN A 414 -6.93 -24.17 22.62
N GLN A 415 -5.93 -23.37 22.24
CA GLN A 415 -4.66 -23.89 21.76
C GLN A 415 -3.86 -24.65 22.85
N VAL A 416 -3.94 -24.23 24.10
CA VAL A 416 -3.28 -24.92 25.23
C VAL A 416 -4.06 -26.18 25.65
N GLN A 417 -5.39 -26.14 25.62
CA GLN A 417 -6.27 -27.28 25.94
C GLN A 417 -6.07 -28.46 25.00
N GLU A 418 -6.01 -28.22 23.69
CA GLU A 418 -5.76 -29.27 22.69
C GLU A 418 -4.43 -30.02 22.90
N LYS A 419 -3.47 -29.39 23.61
CA LYS A 419 -2.13 -29.94 23.84
C LYS A 419 -1.91 -30.58 25.21
N SER A 420 -2.68 -30.16 26.22
CA SER A 420 -2.36 -30.47 27.60
C SER A 420 -3.46 -31.29 28.26
N GLN A 421 -3.49 -32.60 28.01
CA GLN A 421 -4.06 -33.51 28.99
C GLN A 421 -3.14 -33.49 30.24
N GLY A 422 -3.33 -32.51 31.13
CA GLY A 422 -2.73 -32.52 32.48
C GLY A 422 -1.72 -31.43 32.86
N ASN A 423 -1.61 -30.28 32.18
CA ASN A 423 -0.78 -29.17 32.69
C ASN A 423 -1.56 -28.18 33.56
N ASN A 424 -0.96 -27.77 34.69
CA ASN A 424 -1.47 -26.76 35.64
C ASN A 424 -1.82 -25.39 35.02
N TYR A 425 -1.34 -25.11 33.81
CA TYR A 425 -1.62 -23.85 33.10
C TYR A 425 -3.01 -23.84 32.45
N VAL A 426 -3.54 -25.00 32.05
CA VAL A 426 -4.91 -25.13 31.51
C VAL A 426 -5.94 -24.86 32.61
N SER A 427 -5.71 -25.35 33.83
CA SER A 427 -6.62 -25.08 34.95
C SER A 427 -6.61 -23.60 35.36
N ALA A 428 -5.46 -22.93 35.34
CA ALA A 428 -5.33 -21.51 35.66
C ALA A 428 -5.94 -20.58 34.59
N LEU A 429 -5.74 -20.86 33.30
CA LEU A 429 -6.40 -20.14 32.21
C LEU A 429 -7.91 -20.40 32.20
N GLY A 430 -8.32 -21.65 32.43
CA GLY A 430 -9.73 -22.04 32.49
C GLY A 430 -10.46 -21.37 33.65
N SER A 431 -9.87 -21.32 34.84
CA SER A 431 -10.46 -20.62 35.99
C SER A 431 -10.53 -19.12 35.78
N PHE A 432 -9.51 -18.52 35.15
CA PHE A 432 -9.49 -17.10 34.80
C PHE A 432 -10.56 -16.74 33.77
N LEU A 433 -10.70 -17.52 32.70
CA LEU A 433 -11.74 -17.33 31.68
C LEU A 433 -13.15 -17.56 32.22
N THR A 434 -13.32 -18.53 33.13
CA THR A 434 -14.61 -18.77 33.81
C THR A 434 -14.97 -17.57 34.68
N HIS A 435 -14.01 -17.04 35.45
CA HIS A 435 -14.21 -15.84 36.25
C HIS A 435 -14.58 -14.60 35.41
N LEU A 436 -13.99 -14.45 34.22
CA LEU A 436 -14.34 -13.39 33.28
C LEU A 436 -15.72 -13.56 32.64
N LYS A 437 -16.20 -14.78 32.47
CA LYS A 437 -17.58 -15.06 32.00
C LYS A 437 -18.60 -14.78 33.09
N ASP A 438 -18.27 -15.12 34.33
CA ASP A 438 -19.14 -14.90 35.51
C ASP A 438 -19.25 -13.41 35.89
N GLN A 439 -18.28 -12.58 35.53
CA GLN A 439 -18.32 -11.12 35.72
C GLN A 439 -19.05 -10.35 34.60
N ARG A 440 -19.47 -11.02 33.51
CA ARG A 440 -20.29 -10.35 32.48
C ARG A 440 -21.70 -10.15 33.04
N PRO A 441 -22.30 -8.95 32.91
CA PRO A 441 -23.73 -8.82 33.13
C PRO A 441 -24.44 -9.74 32.14
N THR A 442 -25.30 -10.61 32.67
CA THR A 442 -26.25 -11.38 31.86
C THR A 442 -27.13 -10.38 31.08
N PRO A 443 -27.49 -10.69 29.82
CA PRO A 443 -28.15 -9.74 28.92
C PRO A 443 -29.46 -9.16 29.46
#